data_AF-A0A7J9WE03-F1
#
_entry.id   AF-A0A7J9WE03-F1
#
_cell.length_a   1.000
_cell.length_b   1.000
_cell.length_c   1.000
_cell.angle_alpha   90.00
_cell.angle_beta   90.00
_cell.angle_gamma   90.00
#
_symmetry.space_group_name_H-M   'P 1'
#
loop_
_entity.id
_entity.type
_entity.pdbx_description
1 polymer ?
#
loop_
_entity_poly.entity_id
_entity_poly.type
_entity_poly.pdbx_seq_one_letter_code
_entity_poly.pdbx_strand_id
1 'polypeptide(L)'
;MLAATGRRGDETLGEFAYRSSPVRVQDVAANAVMAGCLPRDMRVVLTALEILIEPGFGTSGWGASTNSFVPWLVVNGPIRHDIELRSRGPVFGPGRRANATIGRAIRLSLMNLAGESIARRDCGTMGSPYAFTCCFGEDEEDDPDWAPLHTELGYEQRESTLLVVVTRHPRQLVHTMSHAPEHFLRAIADDLGTLGTLTEPISRPIDGHDRPATQALVVLGRQHRRNLRDAGWTKSDVRKFLHRTTRRRRDGILAYRSPQDFLVVAAGGDGPTSLSATAFRCTIAPIPRGPISNAVPPSGTDFIAADGLPGMPLVRDRLVAMTSRVGDLPSIGGLGIEQITSTALEAGCIPEHLPVVVAALHAAHDPRIGLDTFAGEEDLFPIVIVNGPIGRHLGLNSGRGAFGPGTRSNASIGRAIALALGHARRTHGLGSPYHYSSGVVAEAEELSPWPPLHTELGFDAGQSTVTLLLCAQSRQTTNIATVDAEGILRTLADDMSSPQNYDSLGGSFEHPTMFLVALCDDFRRYLGAGGWSRERVQQFLAETVGRTAGDIRSCGYRVDTQLDDADFVPLTRPNGFLVAAIGGSGGHSLTARVLRHSTEVVDDGTIHSPTSAATL
;
A
#
# COMPACT_ATOMS: atom_id res chain seq x y z
N MET A 1 9.39 9.73 -26.64
CA MET A 1 9.99 9.90 -25.30
C MET A 1 11.25 10.72 -25.33
N LEU A 2 12.37 10.21 -25.88
CA LEU A 2 13.65 10.94 -25.90
C LEU A 2 13.55 12.36 -26.47
N ALA A 3 12.90 12.54 -27.62
CA ALA A 3 12.74 13.88 -28.19
C ALA A 3 12.01 14.87 -27.25
N ALA A 4 11.09 14.38 -26.40
CA ALA A 4 10.32 15.22 -25.48
C ALA A 4 11.10 15.64 -24.23
N THR A 5 12.27 15.06 -23.97
CA THR A 5 13.16 15.52 -22.89
C THR A 5 13.91 16.79 -23.27
N GLY A 6 14.08 17.07 -24.58
CA GLY A 6 14.95 18.13 -25.09
C GLY A 6 16.45 17.87 -24.83
N ARG A 7 16.81 16.66 -24.36
CA ARG A 7 18.16 16.27 -23.94
C ARG A 7 18.73 15.20 -24.85
N ARG A 8 20.07 15.07 -24.90
CA ARG A 8 20.71 14.02 -25.70
C ARG A 8 20.55 12.67 -25.00
N GLY A 9 20.36 11.59 -25.76
CA GLY A 9 20.15 10.26 -25.17
C GLY A 9 21.35 9.72 -24.38
N ASP A 10 22.57 10.09 -24.80
CA ASP A 10 23.84 9.74 -24.16
C ASP A 10 24.19 10.62 -22.94
N GLU A 11 23.41 11.68 -22.69
CA GLU A 11 23.57 12.54 -21.53
C GLU A 11 23.33 11.75 -20.24
N THR A 12 24.21 11.95 -19.26
CA THR A 12 24.20 11.22 -17.99
C THR A 12 23.62 12.11 -16.89
N LEU A 13 22.64 11.59 -16.14
CA LEU A 13 22.06 12.25 -14.96
C LEU A 13 22.98 12.14 -13.74
N GLY A 14 23.78 11.08 -13.69
CA GLY A 14 24.72 10.78 -12.63
C GLY A 14 24.85 9.28 -12.45
N GLU A 15 25.28 8.86 -11.27
CA GLU A 15 25.45 7.46 -10.89
C GLU A 15 24.90 7.25 -9.47
N PHE A 16 24.21 6.14 -9.24
CA PHE A 16 23.90 5.76 -7.86
C PHE A 16 25.21 5.42 -7.16
N ALA A 17 25.48 5.99 -5.99
CA ALA A 17 26.77 5.87 -5.29
C ALA A 17 27.29 4.43 -5.10
N TYR A 18 26.40 3.45 -5.16
CA TYR A 18 26.65 2.03 -4.97
C TYR A 18 26.68 1.22 -6.27
N ARG A 19 26.52 1.88 -7.42
CA ARG A 19 26.53 1.28 -8.75
C ARG A 19 27.28 2.21 -9.69
N SER A 20 28.49 1.80 -10.07
CA SER A 20 29.40 2.55 -10.96
C SER A 20 28.97 2.48 -12.44
N SER A 21 27.67 2.64 -12.71
CA SER A 21 27.10 2.64 -14.05
C SER A 21 26.35 3.95 -14.26
N PRO A 22 26.66 4.73 -15.32
CA PRO A 22 26.00 5.99 -15.61
C PRO A 22 24.52 5.77 -15.90
N VAL A 23 23.68 6.57 -15.26
CA VAL A 23 22.25 6.66 -15.57
C VAL A 23 22.08 7.63 -16.73
N ARG A 24 21.79 7.13 -17.93
CA ARG A 24 21.61 7.97 -19.13
C ARG A 24 20.15 8.31 -19.38
N VAL A 25 19.91 9.44 -20.03
CA VAL A 25 18.55 9.90 -20.38
C VAL A 25 17.82 8.86 -21.25
N GLN A 26 18.50 8.17 -22.16
CA GLN A 26 17.90 7.10 -22.96
C GLN A 26 17.45 5.89 -22.13
N ASP A 27 18.17 5.55 -21.07
CA ASP A 27 17.84 4.43 -20.20
C ASP A 27 16.62 4.77 -19.35
N VAL A 28 16.54 6.02 -18.86
CA VAL A 28 15.35 6.55 -18.19
C VAL A 28 14.15 6.55 -19.14
N ALA A 29 14.32 7.02 -20.38
CA ALA A 29 13.26 7.03 -21.37
C ALA A 29 12.76 5.61 -21.70
N ALA A 30 13.65 4.61 -21.77
CA ALA A 30 13.25 3.22 -21.95
C ALA A 30 12.39 2.71 -20.78
N ASN A 31 12.76 3.02 -19.54
CA ASN A 31 11.95 2.69 -18.36
C ASN A 31 10.60 3.41 -18.36
N ALA A 32 10.55 4.68 -18.78
CA ALA A 32 9.30 5.41 -18.93
C ALA A 32 8.38 4.83 -20.02
N VAL A 33 8.93 4.37 -21.15
CA VAL A 33 8.14 3.64 -22.17
C VAL A 33 7.58 2.35 -21.60
N MET A 34 8.42 1.54 -20.96
CA MET A 34 7.98 0.31 -20.29
C MET A 34 6.95 0.59 -19.21
N ALA A 35 7.01 1.76 -18.56
CA ALA A 35 6.06 2.22 -17.56
C ALA A 35 4.67 2.52 -18.11
N GLY A 36 4.57 2.82 -19.41
CA GLY A 36 3.36 3.37 -20.02
C GLY A 36 3.30 4.91 -19.94
N CYS A 37 4.38 5.61 -19.58
CA CYS A 37 4.38 7.07 -19.56
C CYS A 37 4.08 7.67 -20.95
N LEU A 38 3.57 8.90 -20.95
CA LEU A 38 3.48 9.77 -22.11
C LEU A 38 4.70 10.69 -22.21
N PRO A 39 4.99 11.27 -23.40
CA PRO A 39 6.14 12.16 -23.55
C PRO A 39 6.10 13.37 -22.62
N ARG A 40 4.91 13.90 -22.32
CA ARG A 40 4.68 14.99 -21.36
C ARG A 40 5.10 14.66 -19.92
N ASP A 41 5.12 13.39 -19.54
CA ASP A 41 5.46 12.94 -18.18
C ASP A 41 6.97 12.98 -17.89
N MET A 42 7.79 12.99 -18.95
CA MET A 42 9.25 12.83 -18.85
C MET A 42 9.92 13.88 -17.97
N ARG A 43 9.38 15.11 -17.91
CA ARG A 43 9.94 16.18 -17.06
C ARG A 43 9.87 15.79 -15.57
N VAL A 44 8.73 15.25 -15.12
CA VAL A 44 8.57 14.78 -13.75
C VAL A 44 9.46 13.57 -13.46
N VAL A 45 9.55 12.62 -14.40
CA VAL A 45 10.39 11.42 -14.26
C VAL A 45 11.87 11.78 -14.14
N LEU A 46 12.37 12.71 -14.97
CA LEU A 46 13.76 13.14 -14.92
C LEU A 46 14.07 13.88 -13.62
N THR A 47 13.24 14.85 -13.22
CA THR A 47 13.44 15.58 -11.95
C THR A 47 13.42 14.64 -10.75
N ALA A 48 12.55 13.62 -10.74
CA ALA A 48 12.53 12.61 -9.69
C ALA A 48 13.85 11.83 -9.62
N LEU A 49 14.38 11.39 -10.76
CA LEU A 49 15.62 10.62 -10.80
C LEU A 49 16.85 11.47 -10.49
N GLU A 50 16.88 12.74 -10.90
CA GLU A 50 17.92 13.68 -10.49
C GLU A 50 17.97 13.77 -8.97
N ILE A 51 16.83 13.98 -8.30
CA ILE A 51 16.76 13.96 -6.83
C ILE A 51 17.24 12.62 -6.24
N LEU A 52 16.81 11.48 -6.80
CA LEU A 52 17.15 10.16 -6.27
C LEU A 52 18.62 9.77 -6.47
N ILE A 53 19.29 10.32 -7.48
CA ILE A 53 20.69 10.05 -7.80
C ILE A 53 21.62 10.91 -6.95
N GLU A 54 21.19 12.10 -6.53
CA GLU A 54 21.99 13.00 -5.71
C GLU A 54 22.60 12.26 -4.51
N PRO A 55 23.94 12.27 -4.33
CA PRO A 55 24.59 11.55 -3.23
C PRO A 55 24.03 11.94 -1.85
N GLY A 56 23.66 13.21 -1.70
CA GLY A 56 23.00 13.73 -0.50
C GLY A 56 21.63 13.12 -0.21
N PHE A 57 20.95 12.54 -1.21
CA PHE A 57 19.65 11.87 -1.06
C PHE A 57 19.77 10.43 -0.53
N GLY A 58 20.93 9.78 -0.58
CA GLY A 58 21.20 8.57 0.21
C GLY A 58 20.33 7.35 -0.16
N THR A 59 20.04 7.19 -1.44
CA THR A 59 19.33 6.03 -2.03
C THR A 59 19.93 4.67 -1.65
N SER A 60 21.25 4.63 -1.42
CA SER A 60 21.93 3.41 -0.95
C SER A 60 21.35 2.84 0.34
N GLY A 61 20.98 3.72 1.29
CA GLY A 61 20.62 3.35 2.64
C GLY A 61 19.18 2.84 2.74
N TRP A 62 18.23 3.58 2.18
CA TRP A 62 16.82 3.17 2.26
C TRP A 62 16.48 2.05 1.28
N GLY A 63 17.12 2.00 0.09
CA GLY A 63 16.86 0.93 -0.90
C GLY A 63 17.31 -0.46 -0.44
N ALA A 64 18.28 -0.54 0.47
CA ALA A 64 18.75 -1.79 1.08
C ALA A 64 18.09 -2.11 2.43
N SER A 65 17.12 -1.31 2.86
CA SER A 65 16.46 -1.48 4.16
C SER A 65 15.43 -2.61 4.13
N THR A 66 15.22 -3.23 5.29
CA THR A 66 14.14 -4.19 5.52
C THR A 66 12.76 -3.55 5.66
N ASN A 67 12.68 -2.21 5.81
CA ASN A 67 11.43 -1.48 6.06
C ASN A 67 10.60 -1.13 4.82
N SER A 68 10.93 -1.71 3.65
CA SER A 68 10.18 -1.55 2.41
C SER A 68 9.90 -0.08 2.03
N PHE A 69 10.91 0.79 2.13
CA PHE A 69 10.78 2.22 1.84
C PHE A 69 10.40 2.46 0.37
N VAL A 70 9.57 3.48 0.14
CA VAL A 70 9.06 3.84 -1.18
C VAL A 70 9.24 5.34 -1.40
N PRO A 71 9.70 5.80 -2.58
CA PRO A 71 9.66 7.21 -2.94
C PRO A 71 8.24 7.64 -3.35
N TRP A 72 7.73 8.67 -2.66
CA TRP A 72 6.48 9.35 -2.96
C TRP A 72 6.77 10.64 -3.70
N LEU A 73 6.03 10.87 -4.78
CA LEU A 73 6.20 12.02 -5.68
C LEU A 73 4.99 12.94 -5.51
N VAL A 74 5.18 14.05 -4.81
CA VAL A 74 4.17 15.11 -4.66
C VAL A 74 4.48 16.22 -5.65
N VAL A 75 3.62 16.39 -6.64
CA VAL A 75 3.79 17.38 -7.69
C VAL A 75 2.94 18.61 -7.38
N ASN A 76 3.51 19.78 -7.60
CA ASN A 76 2.87 21.06 -7.35
C ASN A 76 2.90 21.95 -8.60
N GLY A 77 2.01 22.93 -8.62
CA GLY A 77 1.94 23.97 -9.64
C GLY A 77 1.31 23.54 -10.97
N PRO A 78 1.39 24.40 -12.00
CA PRO A 78 0.63 24.25 -13.25
C PRO A 78 0.87 22.97 -14.03
N ILE A 79 2.07 22.35 -13.93
CA ILE A 79 2.40 21.13 -14.67
C ILE A 79 1.43 19.98 -14.40
N ARG A 80 0.77 19.95 -13.23
CA ARG A 80 -0.24 18.94 -12.90
C ARG A 80 -1.34 18.88 -13.96
N HIS A 81 -1.76 20.05 -14.46
CA HIS A 81 -2.79 20.16 -15.50
C HIS A 81 -2.24 19.73 -16.87
N ASP A 82 -1.00 20.13 -17.18
CA ASP A 82 -0.34 19.84 -18.46
C ASP A 82 -0.15 18.35 -18.72
N ILE A 83 0.11 17.57 -17.67
CA ILE A 83 0.31 16.12 -17.76
C ILE A 83 -0.94 15.31 -17.35
N GLU A 84 -2.03 16.00 -17.01
CA GLU A 84 -3.28 15.40 -16.50
C GLU A 84 -3.07 14.55 -15.23
N LEU A 85 -2.15 14.98 -14.37
CA LEU A 85 -1.91 14.35 -13.07
C LEU A 85 -3.03 14.71 -12.10
N ARG A 86 -3.65 13.70 -11.50
CA ARG A 86 -4.72 13.94 -10.53
C ARG A 86 -4.20 14.31 -9.16
N SER A 87 -4.89 15.26 -8.57
CA SER A 87 -4.85 15.64 -7.16
C SER A 87 -6.12 15.26 -6.39
N ARG A 88 -7.21 14.92 -7.11
CA ARG A 88 -8.54 14.63 -6.55
C ARG A 88 -9.02 13.22 -6.88
N GLY A 89 -9.95 12.71 -6.06
CA GLY A 89 -10.43 11.34 -6.16
C GLY A 89 -9.38 10.34 -5.67
N PRO A 90 -9.43 9.08 -6.12
CA PRO A 90 -8.56 8.03 -5.63
C PRO A 90 -7.14 8.15 -6.20
N VAL A 91 -6.35 9.08 -5.68
CA VAL A 91 -5.00 9.40 -6.16
C VAL A 91 -4.00 8.25 -6.05
N PHE A 92 -4.24 7.27 -5.18
CA PHE A 92 -3.42 6.06 -5.04
C PHE A 92 -4.02 4.82 -5.73
N GLY A 93 -5.25 4.92 -6.26
CA GLY A 93 -5.92 3.87 -7.00
C GLY A 93 -5.75 3.99 -8.53
N PRO A 94 -6.30 3.04 -9.30
CA PRO A 94 -6.37 3.10 -10.75
C PRO A 94 -7.32 4.20 -11.24
N GLY A 95 -7.21 4.54 -12.53
CA GLY A 95 -8.11 5.49 -13.20
C GLY A 95 -7.44 6.74 -13.76
N ARG A 96 -6.14 6.94 -13.51
CA ARG A 96 -5.33 7.95 -14.22
C ARG A 96 -3.92 7.49 -14.55
N ARG A 97 -3.61 7.59 -15.84
CA ARG A 97 -2.33 7.20 -16.42
C ARG A 97 -1.12 7.90 -15.80
N ALA A 98 -1.13 9.21 -15.65
CA ALA A 98 0.02 9.94 -15.11
C ALA A 98 0.38 9.46 -13.69
N ASN A 99 -0.60 9.37 -12.79
CA ASN A 99 -0.42 8.86 -11.43
C ASN A 99 0.14 7.42 -11.41
N ALA A 100 -0.37 6.54 -12.27
CA ALA A 100 0.07 5.15 -12.34
C ALA A 100 1.48 5.00 -12.92
N THR A 101 1.73 5.65 -14.05
CA THR A 101 2.89 5.38 -14.90
C THR A 101 4.14 6.13 -14.46
N ILE A 102 4.02 7.35 -13.90
CA ILE A 102 5.19 8.11 -13.42
C ILE A 102 5.84 7.39 -12.24
N GLY A 103 5.07 7.00 -11.22
CA GLY A 103 5.61 6.26 -10.08
C GLY A 103 6.16 4.90 -10.50
N ARG A 104 5.49 4.20 -11.43
CA ARG A 104 5.99 2.95 -12.01
C ARG A 104 7.30 3.14 -12.79
N ALA A 105 7.47 4.25 -13.51
CA ALA A 105 8.72 4.59 -14.20
C ALA A 105 9.88 4.77 -13.23
N ILE A 106 9.63 5.40 -12.08
CA ILE A 106 10.61 5.52 -11.01
C ILE A 106 10.96 4.15 -10.44
N ARG A 107 9.98 3.30 -10.13
CA ARG A 107 10.23 1.94 -9.64
C ARG A 107 11.05 1.11 -10.64
N LEU A 108 10.68 1.13 -11.92
CA LEU A 108 11.43 0.42 -12.96
C LEU A 108 12.86 0.96 -13.10
N SER A 109 13.04 2.27 -13.01
CA SER A 109 14.37 2.89 -13.05
C SER A 109 15.22 2.47 -11.85
N LEU A 110 14.65 2.40 -10.64
CA LEU A 110 15.34 1.88 -9.47
C LEU A 110 15.71 0.39 -9.64
N MET A 111 14.80 -0.44 -10.16
CA MET A 111 15.10 -1.85 -10.43
C MET A 111 16.21 -2.02 -11.48
N ASN A 112 16.05 -1.40 -12.66
CA ASN A 112 16.89 -1.65 -13.82
C ASN A 112 18.22 -0.85 -13.77
N LEU A 113 18.15 0.41 -13.35
CA LEU A 113 19.26 1.36 -13.39
C LEU A 113 19.97 1.47 -12.04
N ALA A 114 19.26 1.34 -10.91
CA ALA A 114 19.89 1.30 -9.58
C ALA A 114 20.22 -0.13 -9.13
N GLY A 115 19.47 -1.14 -9.58
CA GLY A 115 19.70 -2.55 -9.23
C GLY A 115 18.91 -2.98 -7.98
N GLU A 116 17.85 -2.24 -7.65
CA GLU A 116 16.92 -2.53 -6.55
C GLU A 116 15.92 -3.64 -6.91
N SER A 117 16.41 -4.77 -7.41
CA SER A 117 15.57 -5.96 -7.57
C SER A 117 15.45 -6.71 -6.25
N ILE A 118 14.30 -7.38 -6.05
CA ILE A 118 14.04 -8.26 -4.90
C ILE A 118 15.19 -9.25 -4.72
N ALA A 119 15.58 -9.49 -3.46
CA ALA A 119 16.61 -10.44 -3.03
C ALA A 119 18.05 -10.14 -3.50
N ARG A 120 18.26 -9.12 -4.34
CA ARG A 120 19.62 -8.59 -4.61
C ARG A 120 19.92 -7.38 -3.73
N ARG A 121 19.04 -6.37 -3.78
CA ARG A 121 19.22 -5.14 -3.01
C ARG A 121 17.94 -4.67 -2.34
N ASP A 122 16.77 -4.86 -2.96
CA ASP A 122 15.51 -4.63 -2.26
C ASP A 122 15.34 -5.71 -1.19
N CYS A 123 15.57 -5.29 0.06
CA CYS A 123 15.58 -6.14 1.24
C CYS A 123 14.27 -6.09 2.02
N GLY A 124 13.23 -5.41 1.50
CA GLY A 124 11.95 -5.23 2.19
C GLY A 124 11.42 -6.56 2.74
N THR A 125 11.26 -6.67 4.05
CA THR A 125 10.85 -7.92 4.69
C THR A 125 9.48 -8.35 4.18
N MET A 126 8.53 -7.41 4.17
CA MET A 126 7.17 -7.61 3.64
C MET A 126 7.02 -7.12 2.20
N GLY A 127 7.80 -6.13 1.76
CA GLY A 127 7.52 -5.38 0.53
C GLY A 127 6.30 -4.46 0.69
N SER A 128 6.03 -3.56 -0.25
CA SER A 128 4.87 -2.67 -0.18
C SER A 128 4.23 -2.49 -1.56
N PRO A 129 2.90 -2.54 -1.70
CA PRO A 129 2.26 -2.29 -2.99
C PRO A 129 2.43 -0.85 -3.43
N TYR A 130 2.66 0.08 -2.49
CA TYR A 130 3.02 1.47 -2.78
C TYR A 130 4.31 1.57 -3.60
N ALA A 131 5.20 0.57 -3.55
CA ALA A 131 6.38 0.54 -4.43
C ALA A 131 6.02 0.38 -5.91
N PHE A 132 4.77 0.03 -6.25
CA PHE A 132 4.29 0.01 -7.63
C PHE A 132 4.16 1.43 -8.19
N THR A 133 3.49 2.31 -7.45
CA THR A 133 3.36 3.72 -7.79
C THR A 133 2.94 4.57 -6.58
N CYS A 134 3.53 5.75 -6.45
CA CYS A 134 3.15 6.81 -5.51
C CYS A 134 3.40 8.19 -6.15
N CYS A 135 2.59 8.59 -7.15
CA CYS A 135 2.69 9.90 -7.78
C CYS A 135 1.34 10.59 -7.84
N PHE A 136 1.26 11.80 -7.30
CA PHE A 136 0.02 12.58 -7.26
C PHE A 136 0.31 14.08 -7.19
N GLY A 137 -0.68 14.86 -7.63
CA GLY A 137 -0.65 16.31 -7.48
C GLY A 137 -1.20 16.73 -6.11
N GLU A 138 -0.73 17.84 -5.56
CA GLU A 138 -1.48 18.54 -4.51
C GLU A 138 -2.75 19.18 -5.12
N ASP A 139 -3.85 19.22 -4.37
CA ASP A 139 -5.09 19.91 -4.71
C ASP A 139 -4.98 21.38 -4.29
N GLU A 140 -4.54 22.23 -5.24
CA GLU A 140 -4.30 23.65 -4.99
C GLU A 140 -5.55 24.50 -5.23
N GLU A 141 -6.63 23.89 -5.75
CA GLU A 141 -7.80 24.58 -6.25
C GLU A 141 -9.06 24.42 -5.38
N ASP A 142 -9.15 23.43 -4.48
CA ASP A 142 -10.37 23.18 -3.70
C ASP A 142 -10.43 23.99 -2.40
N ASP A 143 -9.28 24.28 -1.81
CA ASP A 143 -9.15 25.11 -0.60
C ASP A 143 -8.18 26.27 -0.87
N PRO A 144 -8.66 27.41 -1.41
CA PRO A 144 -7.80 28.53 -1.79
C PRO A 144 -7.08 29.18 -0.59
N ASP A 145 -7.61 29.02 0.63
CA ASP A 145 -7.00 29.50 1.86
C ASP A 145 -5.82 28.62 2.33
N TRP A 146 -5.66 27.44 1.75
CA TRP A 146 -4.54 26.55 2.03
C TRP A 146 -3.43 26.76 0.99
N ALA A 147 -2.38 27.47 1.40
CA ALA A 147 -1.21 27.66 0.57
C ALA A 147 -0.64 26.31 0.10
N PRO A 148 -0.36 26.13 -1.21
CA PRO A 148 0.29 24.93 -1.72
C PRO A 148 1.63 24.68 -1.03
N LEU A 149 2.00 23.41 -0.83
CA LEU A 149 3.19 23.02 -0.10
C LEU A 149 4.46 23.67 -0.67
N HIS A 150 4.60 23.76 -1.98
CA HIS A 150 5.76 24.40 -2.61
C HIS A 150 5.90 25.88 -2.22
N THR A 151 4.78 26.62 -2.10
CA THR A 151 4.81 28.02 -1.68
C THR A 151 5.14 28.17 -0.20
N GLU A 152 4.66 27.24 0.64
CA GLU A 152 5.06 27.17 2.07
C GLU A 152 6.57 26.88 2.23
N LEU A 153 7.18 26.23 1.22
CA LEU A 153 8.61 25.94 1.15
C LEU A 153 9.42 27.01 0.40
N GLY A 154 8.81 28.13 0.02
CA GLY A 154 9.50 29.31 -0.52
C GLY A 154 9.57 29.41 -2.04
N TYR A 155 8.89 28.54 -2.79
CA TYR A 155 8.77 28.64 -4.25
C TYR A 155 7.63 29.58 -4.66
N GLU A 156 7.71 30.14 -5.87
CA GLU A 156 6.65 31.01 -6.38
C GLU A 156 5.42 30.21 -6.84
N GLN A 157 4.21 30.77 -6.70
CA GLN A 157 2.93 30.11 -7.07
C GLN A 157 2.87 29.63 -8.54
N ARG A 158 3.63 30.27 -9.44
CA ARG A 158 3.70 29.94 -10.87
C ARG A 158 4.78 28.90 -11.20
N GLU A 159 5.55 28.46 -10.21
CA GLU A 159 6.56 27.42 -10.37
C GLU A 159 5.90 26.05 -10.20
N SER A 160 6.38 25.08 -10.96
CA SER A 160 6.04 23.69 -10.72
C SER A 160 7.20 23.04 -10.01
N THR A 161 6.92 22.27 -8.96
CA THR A 161 7.95 21.59 -8.17
C THR A 161 7.59 20.13 -8.00
N LEU A 162 8.61 19.33 -7.74
CA LEU A 162 8.47 17.95 -7.32
C LEU A 162 9.11 17.79 -5.95
N LEU A 163 8.31 17.36 -4.97
CA LEU A 163 8.82 16.85 -3.70
C LEU A 163 8.89 15.32 -3.78
N VAL A 164 10.09 14.79 -3.60
CA VAL A 164 10.31 13.35 -3.39
C VAL A 164 10.44 13.10 -1.89
N VAL A 165 9.53 12.30 -1.33
CA VAL A 165 9.55 11.87 0.08
C VAL A 165 9.69 10.36 0.14
N VAL A 166 10.75 9.86 0.75
CA VAL A 166 10.89 8.42 1.00
C VAL A 166 10.17 8.09 2.29
N THR A 167 9.11 7.29 2.19
CA THR A 167 8.31 6.89 3.36
C THR A 167 8.28 5.39 3.52
N ARG A 168 7.98 4.95 4.74
CA ARG A 168 7.56 3.56 5.00
C ARG A 168 6.15 3.32 4.46
N HIS A 169 5.65 2.09 4.62
CA HIS A 169 4.26 1.77 4.32
C HIS A 169 3.32 2.73 5.07
N PRO A 170 2.40 3.41 4.36
CA PRO A 170 1.58 4.45 4.97
C PRO A 170 0.48 3.86 5.87
N ARG A 171 -0.09 4.72 6.71
CA ARG A 171 -1.29 4.44 7.49
C ARG A 171 -2.43 5.28 6.94
N GLN A 172 -3.41 4.63 6.34
CA GLN A 172 -4.63 5.29 5.94
C GLN A 172 -5.57 5.38 7.15
N LEU A 173 -6.17 6.56 7.32
CA LEU A 173 -7.19 6.89 8.30
C LEU A 173 -8.55 6.94 7.62
N VAL A 174 -9.56 6.30 8.23
CA VAL A 174 -10.99 6.58 7.97
C VAL A 174 -11.57 7.22 9.23
N HIS A 175 -12.35 8.28 9.09
CA HIS A 175 -13.11 8.85 10.20
C HIS A 175 -14.48 9.38 9.75
N THR A 176 -15.54 8.61 10.01
CA THR A 176 -16.92 8.99 9.63
C THR A 176 -17.77 9.49 10.80
N MET A 177 -17.28 9.35 12.03
CA MET A 177 -18.09 9.50 13.25
C MET A 177 -18.11 10.91 13.81
N SER A 178 -17.18 11.77 13.39
CA SER A 178 -17.09 13.13 13.89
C SER A 178 -16.56 14.11 12.86
N HIS A 179 -17.08 15.34 12.92
CA HIS A 179 -16.60 16.48 12.13
C HIS A 179 -15.61 17.37 12.88
N ALA A 180 -15.34 17.10 14.16
CA ALA A 180 -14.40 17.91 14.94
C ALA A 180 -12.95 17.62 14.51
N PRO A 181 -12.15 18.63 14.13
CA PRO A 181 -10.76 18.46 13.73
C PRO A 181 -9.90 17.67 14.72
N GLU A 182 -10.06 17.96 16.00
CA GLU A 182 -9.25 17.36 17.06
C GLU A 182 -9.38 15.83 17.10
N HIS A 183 -10.54 15.30 16.76
CA HIS A 183 -10.85 13.87 16.82
C HIS A 183 -10.05 13.07 15.79
N PHE A 184 -10.17 13.40 14.50
CA PHE A 184 -9.43 12.69 13.47
C PHE A 184 -7.93 13.02 13.51
N LEU A 185 -7.55 14.26 13.87
CA LEU A 185 -6.13 14.61 14.05
C LEU A 185 -5.48 13.85 15.21
N ARG A 186 -6.24 13.51 16.26
CA ARG A 186 -5.74 12.67 17.35
C ARG A 186 -5.55 11.23 16.90
N ALA A 187 -6.42 10.69 16.06
CA ALA A 187 -6.23 9.38 15.44
C ALA A 187 -4.96 9.37 14.55
N ILE A 188 -4.72 10.42 13.75
CA ILE A 188 -3.47 10.57 12.98
C ILE A 188 -2.24 10.62 13.91
N ALA A 189 -2.34 11.37 15.01
CA ALA A 189 -1.24 11.47 15.98
C ALA A 189 -0.93 10.14 16.68
N ASP A 190 -1.95 9.32 17.00
CA ASP A 190 -1.76 7.97 17.55
C ASP A 190 -1.04 7.07 16.55
N ASP A 191 -1.49 7.08 15.29
CA ASP A 191 -0.90 6.33 14.18
C ASP A 191 0.59 6.64 13.98
N LEU A 192 0.96 7.92 14.04
CA LEU A 192 2.34 8.41 13.97
C LEU A 192 3.15 8.14 15.25
N GLY A 193 2.48 7.82 16.36
CA GLY A 193 3.04 7.61 17.71
C GLY A 193 3.03 6.17 18.21
N THR A 194 2.76 5.20 17.34
CA THR A 194 2.80 3.75 17.64
C THR A 194 4.18 3.28 18.08
N LEU A 195 4.24 2.25 18.92
CA LEU A 195 5.50 1.62 19.38
C LEU A 195 6.41 1.22 18.22
N GLY A 196 5.83 0.69 17.12
CA GLY A 196 6.60 0.30 15.94
C GLY A 196 7.33 1.48 15.28
N THR A 197 6.75 2.68 15.30
CA THR A 197 7.41 3.89 14.80
C THR A 197 8.61 4.29 15.68
N LEU A 198 8.57 3.95 16.98
CA LEU A 198 9.61 4.30 17.94
C LEU A 198 10.77 3.31 17.98
N THR A 199 10.57 2.04 17.64
CA THR A 199 11.62 1.01 17.71
C THR A 199 12.65 1.17 16.58
N GLU A 200 12.33 1.88 15.50
CA GLU A 200 13.17 2.01 14.32
C GLU A 200 14.50 2.75 14.53
N PRO A 201 15.59 2.34 13.85
CA PRO A 201 16.88 3.03 13.93
C PRO A 201 16.83 4.49 13.49
N ILE A 202 15.82 4.94 12.74
CA ILE A 202 15.67 6.33 12.28
C ILE A 202 15.71 7.28 13.49
N SER A 203 15.11 6.87 14.60
CA SER A 203 15.06 7.60 15.87
C SER A 203 16.31 7.43 16.74
N ARG A 204 17.29 6.60 16.34
CA ARG A 204 18.58 6.44 17.04
C ARG A 204 19.66 7.33 16.39
N PRO A 205 20.37 8.17 17.16
CA PRO A 205 21.67 8.67 16.71
C PRO A 205 22.58 7.45 16.47
N ILE A 206 23.14 7.32 15.26
CA ILE A 206 24.30 6.44 15.06
C ILE A 206 25.52 7.34 15.18
N ASP A 207 26.33 7.08 16.20
CA ASP A 207 27.69 7.58 16.41
C ASP A 207 27.92 9.05 16.02
N GLY A 208 27.53 9.99 16.88
CA GLY A 208 28.00 11.38 16.85
C GLY A 208 27.55 12.25 15.67
N HIS A 209 26.70 11.74 14.76
CA HIS A 209 26.17 12.52 13.65
C HIS A 209 24.78 13.08 13.98
N ASP A 210 24.62 14.39 13.87
CA ASP A 210 23.33 15.08 14.03
C ASP A 210 22.39 14.64 12.90
N ARG A 211 21.42 13.77 13.21
CA ARG A 211 20.44 13.32 12.21
C ARG A 211 19.36 14.37 12.03
N PRO A 212 18.89 14.60 10.78
CA PRO A 212 17.68 15.38 10.55
C PRO A 212 16.51 14.76 11.32
N ALA A 213 15.61 15.60 11.82
CA ALA A 213 14.43 15.15 12.55
C ALA A 213 13.58 14.19 11.68
N THR A 214 12.93 13.21 12.31
CA THR A 214 11.93 12.39 11.62
C THR A 214 10.82 13.30 11.11
N GLN A 215 10.43 13.13 9.85
CA GLN A 215 9.32 13.87 9.25
C GLN A 215 8.12 12.97 9.05
N ALA A 216 6.93 13.54 8.89
CA ALA A 216 5.71 12.84 8.53
C ALA A 216 5.08 13.51 7.31
N LEU A 217 4.75 12.70 6.29
CA LEU A 217 3.84 13.12 5.23
C LEU A 217 2.41 12.90 5.72
N VAL A 218 1.58 13.94 5.69
CA VAL A 218 0.16 13.90 6.07
C VAL A 218 -0.67 14.36 4.89
N VAL A 219 -1.33 13.42 4.21
CA VAL A 219 -2.21 13.70 3.08
C VAL A 219 -3.65 13.77 3.59
N LEU A 220 -4.29 14.92 3.43
CA LEU A 220 -5.64 15.17 3.94
C LEU A 220 -6.66 15.12 2.80
N GLY A 221 -7.57 14.15 2.89
CA GLY A 221 -8.72 14.02 2.00
C GLY A 221 -9.70 15.19 2.12
N ARG A 222 -10.56 15.34 1.11
CA ARG A 222 -11.39 16.53 0.94
C ARG A 222 -12.38 16.72 2.09
N GLN A 223 -13.00 15.66 2.59
CA GLN A 223 -13.94 15.75 3.72
C GLN A 223 -13.24 16.25 5.00
N HIS A 224 -12.07 15.72 5.34
CA HIS A 224 -11.31 16.19 6.50
C HIS A 224 -10.82 17.63 6.35
N ARG A 225 -10.45 18.06 5.14
CA ARG A 225 -10.11 19.46 4.85
C ARG A 225 -11.30 20.40 5.02
N ARG A 226 -12.49 20.01 4.55
CA ARG A 226 -13.74 20.76 4.78
C ARG A 226 -14.03 20.91 6.27
N ASN A 227 -13.95 19.82 7.04
CA ASN A 227 -14.13 19.85 8.49
C ASN A 227 -13.13 20.83 9.17
N LEU A 228 -11.87 20.85 8.73
CA LEU A 228 -10.86 21.81 9.22
C LEU A 228 -11.23 23.25 8.88
N ARG A 229 -11.57 23.52 7.63
CA ARG A 229 -11.94 24.86 7.16
C ARG A 229 -13.18 25.39 7.87
N ASP A 230 -14.22 24.57 7.99
CA ASP A 230 -15.47 24.96 8.64
C ASP A 230 -15.27 25.25 10.14
N ALA A 231 -14.24 24.64 10.75
CA ALA A 231 -13.77 24.93 12.11
C ALA A 231 -12.71 26.06 12.19
N GLY A 232 -12.34 26.69 11.07
CA GLY A 232 -11.36 27.78 11.02
C GLY A 232 -9.89 27.37 11.16
N TRP A 233 -9.54 26.11 10.90
CA TRP A 233 -8.17 25.60 11.05
C TRP A 233 -7.29 25.89 9.84
N THR A 234 -6.06 26.33 10.11
CA THR A 234 -5.00 26.45 9.10
C THR A 234 -4.10 25.20 9.07
N LYS A 235 -3.32 25.02 7.99
CA LYS A 235 -2.23 24.00 7.96
C LYS A 235 -1.26 24.16 9.14
N SER A 236 -0.98 25.40 9.57
CA SER A 236 -0.15 25.67 10.75
C SER A 236 -0.77 25.12 12.03
N ASP A 237 -2.09 25.22 12.21
CA ASP A 237 -2.78 24.69 13.38
C ASP A 237 -2.77 23.17 13.40
N VAL A 238 -2.96 22.54 12.24
CA VAL A 238 -2.77 21.09 12.06
C VAL A 238 -1.38 20.65 12.51
N ARG A 239 -0.32 21.29 11.99
CA ARG A 239 1.07 21.00 12.36
C ARG A 239 1.33 21.18 13.86
N LYS A 240 0.85 22.27 14.46
CA LYS A 240 0.98 22.54 15.89
C LYS A 240 0.24 21.51 16.73
N PHE A 241 -0.96 21.11 16.33
CA PHE A 241 -1.74 20.09 17.02
C PHE A 241 -1.06 18.72 16.93
N LEU A 242 -0.68 18.28 15.72
CA LEU A 242 0.01 16.99 15.53
C LEU A 242 1.32 16.94 16.31
N HIS A 243 2.12 17.99 16.27
CA HIS A 243 3.31 18.10 17.12
C HIS A 243 2.93 17.99 18.59
N ARG A 244 1.93 18.76 19.05
CA ARG A 244 1.49 18.79 20.45
C ARG A 244 0.98 17.46 20.99
N THR A 245 0.33 16.68 20.14
CA THR A 245 -0.31 15.42 20.51
C THR A 245 0.64 14.24 20.32
N THR A 246 1.48 14.27 19.29
CA THR A 246 2.49 13.23 19.01
C THR A 246 3.73 13.44 19.89
N ARG A 247 3.61 13.17 21.20
CA ARG A 247 4.65 13.46 22.22
C ARG A 247 5.53 12.28 22.58
N ARG A 248 5.54 11.23 21.78
CA ARG A 248 6.37 10.05 22.04
C ARG A 248 7.85 10.44 22.01
N ARG A 249 8.56 10.05 23.07
CA ARG A 249 10.00 10.24 23.23
C ARG A 249 10.72 8.90 23.15
N ARG A 250 11.92 8.91 22.60
CA ARG A 250 12.89 7.83 22.69
C ARG A 250 14.20 8.42 23.21
N ASP A 251 14.76 7.84 24.27
CA ASP A 251 16.00 8.31 24.90
C ASP A 251 15.95 9.81 25.26
N GLY A 252 14.76 10.28 25.67
CA GLY A 252 14.50 11.68 26.01
C GLY A 252 14.22 12.62 24.82
N ILE A 253 14.40 12.15 23.57
CA ILE A 253 14.23 12.95 22.35
C ILE A 253 12.85 12.70 21.75
N LEU A 254 12.14 13.76 21.36
CA LEU A 254 10.86 13.65 20.64
C LEU A 254 11.08 13.06 19.24
N ALA A 255 10.18 12.17 18.83
CA ALA A 255 10.18 11.63 17.46
C ALA A 255 10.08 12.74 16.40
N TYR A 256 9.12 13.66 16.59
CA TYR A 256 8.95 14.88 15.80
C TYR A 256 9.35 16.08 16.66
N ARG A 257 10.42 16.78 16.29
CA ARG A 257 11.07 17.84 17.06
C ARG A 257 10.42 19.21 16.84
N SER A 258 9.73 19.40 15.71
CA SER A 258 9.10 20.67 15.36
C SER A 258 7.75 20.47 14.64
N PRO A 259 6.85 21.47 14.66
CA PRO A 259 5.67 21.46 13.79
C PRO A 259 6.00 21.35 12.30
N GLN A 260 7.17 21.80 11.87
CA GLN A 260 7.58 21.73 10.45
C GLN A 260 7.98 20.33 10.01
N ASP A 261 8.08 19.38 10.94
CA ASP A 261 8.34 17.99 10.62
C ASP A 261 7.11 17.32 9.97
N PHE A 262 5.94 17.96 10.03
CA PHE A 262 4.69 17.48 9.43
C PHE A 262 4.43 18.18 8.08
N LEU A 263 4.69 17.46 7.00
CA LEU A 263 4.43 17.87 5.62
C LEU A 263 2.94 17.62 5.29
N VAL A 264 2.11 18.65 5.47
CA VAL A 264 0.66 18.59 5.24
C VAL A 264 0.33 18.89 3.79
N VAL A 265 -0.31 17.95 3.10
CA VAL A 265 -0.65 18.00 1.67
C VAL A 265 -2.14 17.79 1.48
N ALA A 266 -2.77 18.63 0.67
CA ALA A 266 -4.15 18.43 0.23
C ALA A 266 -4.18 17.49 -0.98
N ALA A 267 -4.81 16.32 -0.88
CA ALA A 267 -5.08 15.46 -2.03
C ALA A 267 -6.17 14.44 -1.69
N GLY A 268 -6.78 13.84 -2.70
CA GLY A 268 -7.78 12.79 -2.52
C GLY A 268 -9.20 13.18 -2.89
N GLY A 269 -10.12 12.23 -2.77
CA GLY A 269 -11.54 12.42 -3.09
C GLY A 269 -12.40 12.89 -1.92
N ASP A 270 -13.71 12.87 -2.15
CA ASP A 270 -14.78 13.29 -1.22
C ASP A 270 -14.98 12.36 -0.02
N GLY A 271 -14.32 11.21 0.03
CA GLY A 271 -14.44 10.25 1.12
C GLY A 271 -13.78 10.71 2.44
N PRO A 272 -14.16 10.09 3.56
CA PRO A 272 -13.70 10.39 4.93
C PRO A 272 -12.29 9.85 5.21
N THR A 273 -11.39 9.90 4.22
CA THR A 273 -10.09 9.24 4.28
C THR A 273 -8.94 10.24 4.30
N SER A 274 -7.98 10.05 5.19
CA SER A 274 -6.67 10.73 5.17
C SER A 274 -5.57 9.70 5.24
N LEU A 275 -4.32 10.10 5.04
CA LEU A 275 -3.18 9.19 5.11
C LEU A 275 -2.02 9.86 5.79
N SER A 276 -1.28 9.09 6.60
CA SER A 276 -0.05 9.54 7.22
C SER A 276 1.06 8.53 6.99
N ALA A 277 2.29 9.00 6.79
CA ALA A 277 3.44 8.15 6.60
C ALA A 277 4.68 8.78 7.21
N THR A 278 5.43 8.01 7.99
CA THR A 278 6.72 8.44 8.51
C THR A 278 7.72 8.52 7.35
N ALA A 279 8.33 9.68 7.19
CA ALA A 279 9.30 9.99 6.15
C ALA A 279 10.73 9.86 6.68
N PHE A 280 11.56 9.20 5.88
CA PHE A 280 13.00 9.05 6.13
C PHE A 280 13.79 10.23 5.57
N ARG A 281 13.38 10.72 4.40
CA ARG A 281 14.06 11.80 3.70
C ARG A 281 13.12 12.48 2.73
N CYS A 282 13.27 13.80 2.59
CA CYS A 282 12.57 14.55 1.57
C CYS A 282 13.51 15.49 0.83
N THR A 283 13.25 15.74 -0.44
CA THR A 283 13.90 16.79 -1.23
C THR A 283 12.92 17.33 -2.25
N ILE A 284 12.85 18.66 -2.34
CA ILE A 284 12.02 19.37 -3.31
C ILE A 284 12.92 20.03 -4.34
N ALA A 285 12.55 19.95 -5.61
CA ALA A 285 13.23 20.64 -6.70
C ALA A 285 12.23 21.27 -7.66
N PRO A 286 12.58 22.39 -8.32
CA PRO A 286 11.78 22.94 -9.40
C PRO A 286 11.79 21.99 -10.60
N ILE A 287 10.63 21.86 -11.26
CA ILE A 287 10.51 21.14 -12.52
C ILE A 287 10.78 22.15 -13.65
N PRO A 288 11.84 21.96 -14.46
CA PRO A 288 12.25 22.93 -15.48
C PRO A 288 11.11 23.25 -16.45
N ARG A 289 10.86 24.53 -16.78
CA ARG A 289 9.85 24.95 -17.78
C ARG A 289 10.26 24.53 -19.19
N GLY A 290 9.30 24.22 -20.04
CA GLY A 290 9.54 23.87 -21.44
C GLY A 290 8.27 23.47 -22.18
N PRO A 291 8.32 23.33 -23.51
CA PRO A 291 7.17 22.89 -24.30
C PRO A 291 6.71 21.50 -23.85
N ILE A 292 5.39 21.31 -23.75
CA ILE A 292 4.78 20.02 -23.44
C ILE A 292 4.48 19.29 -24.74
N SER A 293 4.92 18.05 -24.84
CA SER A 293 4.64 17.21 -26.00
C SER A 293 3.25 16.58 -25.86
N ASN A 294 2.31 17.00 -26.71
CA ASN A 294 0.96 16.43 -26.81
C ASN A 294 0.92 15.14 -27.67
N ALA A 295 2.07 14.53 -27.94
CA ALA A 295 2.12 13.31 -28.74
C ALA A 295 1.48 12.15 -27.96
N VAL A 296 0.26 11.79 -28.35
CA VAL A 296 -0.45 10.60 -27.86
C VAL A 296 0.01 9.40 -28.69
N PRO A 297 0.43 8.27 -28.08
CA PRO A 297 0.74 7.06 -28.83
C PRO A 297 -0.51 6.59 -29.59
N PRO A 298 -0.36 6.00 -30.79
CA PRO A 298 -1.50 5.54 -31.57
C PRO A 298 -2.36 4.57 -30.74
N SER A 299 -3.66 4.85 -30.69
CA SER A 299 -4.68 4.02 -30.03
C SER A 299 -4.85 2.71 -30.80
N GLY A 300 -3.96 1.76 -30.56
CA GLY A 300 -4.05 0.40 -31.09
C GLY A 300 -4.54 -0.54 -30.01
N THR A 301 -5.69 -1.18 -30.26
CA THR A 301 -6.41 -2.21 -29.47
C THR A 301 -7.31 -1.71 -28.33
N ASP A 302 -8.62 -1.94 -28.51
CA ASP A 302 -9.76 -1.57 -27.66
C ASP A 302 -9.87 -2.35 -26.33
N PHE A 303 -8.76 -2.86 -25.80
CA PHE A 303 -8.67 -3.36 -24.42
C PHE A 303 -7.33 -2.96 -23.83
N ILE A 304 -7.17 -1.67 -23.55
CA ILE A 304 -6.16 -1.18 -22.61
C ILE A 304 -6.95 -0.52 -21.50
N ALA A 305 -6.88 -1.10 -20.31
CA ALA A 305 -7.35 -0.50 -19.07
C ALA A 305 -7.10 1.02 -19.06
N ALA A 306 -8.11 1.81 -18.65
CA ALA A 306 -8.06 3.27 -18.65
C ALA A 306 -6.92 3.88 -17.77
N ASP A 307 -6.16 3.05 -17.07
CA ASP A 307 -4.98 3.42 -16.29
C ASP A 307 -3.68 3.52 -17.11
N GLY A 308 -3.70 3.18 -18.41
CA GLY A 308 -2.59 3.42 -19.34
C GLY A 308 -1.33 2.58 -19.08
N LEU A 309 -1.44 1.53 -18.26
CA LEU A 309 -0.40 0.53 -18.09
C LEU A 309 -0.31 -0.36 -19.34
N PRO A 310 0.88 -0.72 -19.83
CA PRO A 310 1.00 -1.59 -21.00
C PRO A 310 0.43 -2.97 -20.68
N GLY A 311 -0.60 -3.40 -21.42
CA GLY A 311 -1.05 -4.78 -21.45
C GLY A 311 -0.15 -5.63 -22.34
N MET A 312 -0.10 -6.93 -22.07
CA MET A 312 0.47 -7.86 -23.05
C MET A 312 -0.46 -7.93 -24.28
N PRO A 313 0.08 -7.87 -25.52
CA PRO A 313 -0.74 -8.00 -26.71
C PRO A 313 -1.55 -9.30 -26.69
N LEU A 314 -2.82 -9.23 -27.10
CA LEU A 314 -3.67 -10.40 -27.31
C LEU A 314 -3.14 -11.19 -28.52
N VAL A 315 -2.31 -12.19 -28.25
CA VAL A 315 -1.85 -13.15 -29.25
C VAL A 315 -2.84 -14.30 -29.28
N ARG A 316 -3.49 -14.54 -30.43
CA ARG A 316 -4.53 -15.57 -30.60
C ARG A 316 -4.12 -16.92 -30.02
N ASP A 317 -2.91 -17.38 -30.29
CA ASP A 317 -2.43 -18.69 -29.82
C ASP A 317 -2.34 -18.78 -28.29
N ARG A 318 -2.00 -17.67 -27.61
CA ARG A 318 -1.96 -17.62 -26.14
C ARG A 318 -3.35 -17.59 -25.54
N LEU A 319 -4.28 -16.88 -26.19
CA LEU A 319 -5.68 -16.87 -25.77
C LEU A 319 -6.27 -18.28 -25.89
N VAL A 320 -6.05 -18.97 -27.01
CA VAL A 320 -6.49 -20.37 -27.20
C VAL A 320 -5.90 -21.29 -26.12
N ALA A 321 -4.59 -21.16 -25.83
CA ALA A 321 -3.97 -21.95 -24.76
C ALA A 321 -4.60 -21.68 -23.39
N MET A 322 -4.89 -20.42 -23.07
CA MET A 322 -5.60 -20.05 -21.83
C MET A 322 -7.01 -20.64 -21.78
N THR A 323 -7.82 -20.43 -22.82
CA THR A 323 -9.20 -20.94 -22.85
C THR A 323 -9.25 -22.46 -22.79
N SER A 324 -8.28 -23.17 -23.38
CA SER A 324 -8.22 -24.64 -23.36
C SER A 324 -8.00 -25.27 -21.97
N ARG A 325 -7.47 -24.51 -21.00
CA ARG A 325 -7.34 -24.98 -19.60
C ARG A 325 -8.64 -24.84 -18.80
N VAL A 326 -9.64 -24.19 -19.38
CA VAL A 326 -10.90 -23.88 -18.73
C VAL A 326 -11.96 -24.78 -19.34
N GLY A 327 -12.66 -25.56 -18.51
CA GLY A 327 -13.84 -26.31 -18.94
C GLY A 327 -15.06 -25.41 -19.15
N ASP A 328 -16.26 -26.01 -19.14
CA ASP A 328 -17.51 -25.25 -19.07
C ASP A 328 -17.65 -24.56 -17.71
N LEU A 329 -17.10 -23.35 -17.62
CA LEU A 329 -17.17 -22.49 -16.44
C LEU A 329 -18.32 -21.47 -16.63
N PRO A 330 -19.30 -21.40 -15.71
CA PRO A 330 -20.31 -20.36 -15.74
C PRO A 330 -19.68 -18.97 -15.55
N SER A 331 -20.40 -17.92 -15.92
CA SER A 331 -19.95 -16.55 -15.72
C SER A 331 -19.72 -16.26 -14.22
N ILE A 332 -18.60 -15.62 -13.89
CA ILE A 332 -18.27 -15.24 -12.51
C ILE A 332 -18.42 -13.72 -12.40
N GLY A 333 -19.32 -13.24 -11.55
CA GLY A 333 -19.57 -11.79 -11.44
C GLY A 333 -20.09 -11.14 -12.73
N GLY A 334 -20.77 -11.92 -13.57
CA GLY A 334 -21.19 -11.48 -14.91
C GLY A 334 -20.08 -11.48 -15.97
N LEU A 335 -18.84 -11.89 -15.63
CA LEU A 335 -17.76 -12.06 -16.60
C LEU A 335 -17.78 -13.47 -17.19
N GLY A 336 -17.85 -13.55 -18.51
CA GLY A 336 -17.66 -14.80 -19.25
C GLY A 336 -16.20 -15.21 -19.32
N ILE A 337 -15.94 -16.46 -19.70
CA ILE A 337 -14.58 -17.00 -19.70
C ILE A 337 -13.61 -16.27 -20.64
N GLU A 338 -14.10 -15.84 -21.82
CA GLU A 338 -13.29 -15.08 -22.77
C GLU A 338 -12.81 -13.76 -22.15
N GLN A 339 -13.65 -13.10 -21.34
CA GLN A 339 -13.28 -11.87 -20.66
C GLN A 339 -12.25 -12.12 -19.55
N ILE A 340 -12.42 -13.18 -18.75
CA ILE A 340 -11.48 -13.56 -17.70
C ILE A 340 -10.11 -13.92 -18.31
N THR A 341 -10.09 -14.72 -19.37
CA THR A 341 -8.86 -15.15 -20.04
C THR A 341 -8.17 -14.00 -20.78
N SER A 342 -8.91 -13.11 -21.45
CA SER A 342 -8.35 -11.88 -22.05
C SER A 342 -7.71 -11.00 -20.98
N THR A 343 -8.43 -10.76 -19.88
CA THR A 343 -7.95 -9.94 -18.77
C THR A 343 -6.69 -10.53 -18.12
N ALA A 344 -6.66 -11.84 -17.91
CA ALA A 344 -5.50 -12.53 -17.38
C ALA A 344 -4.30 -12.43 -18.33
N LEU A 345 -4.51 -12.61 -19.64
CA LEU A 345 -3.46 -12.48 -20.65
C LEU A 345 -2.88 -11.07 -20.65
N GLU A 346 -3.73 -10.04 -20.67
CA GLU A 346 -3.35 -8.62 -20.64
C GLU A 346 -2.55 -8.28 -19.37
N ALA A 347 -2.95 -8.84 -18.23
CA ALA A 347 -2.25 -8.73 -16.95
C ALA A 347 -0.87 -9.43 -16.92
N GLY A 348 -0.54 -10.21 -17.96
CA GLY A 348 0.73 -10.93 -18.09
C GLY A 348 0.73 -12.34 -17.50
N CYS A 349 -0.44 -12.89 -17.19
CA CYS A 349 -0.58 -14.26 -16.73
C CYS A 349 -0.13 -15.26 -17.80
N ILE A 350 0.30 -16.43 -17.33
CA ILE A 350 0.42 -17.64 -18.16
C ILE A 350 -0.80 -18.55 -17.90
N PRO A 351 -1.10 -19.53 -18.76
CA PRO A 351 -2.24 -20.43 -18.54
C PRO A 351 -2.28 -21.08 -17.15
N GLU A 352 -1.11 -21.42 -16.58
CA GLU A 352 -0.96 -22.02 -15.26
C GLU A 352 -1.47 -21.11 -14.12
N HIS A 353 -1.58 -19.81 -14.35
CA HIS A 353 -2.09 -18.86 -13.36
C HIS A 353 -3.63 -18.85 -13.24
N LEU A 354 -4.33 -19.37 -14.25
CA LEU A 354 -5.80 -19.28 -14.32
C LEU A 354 -6.54 -19.93 -13.15
N PRO A 355 -6.14 -21.11 -12.63
CA PRO A 355 -6.84 -21.73 -11.50
C PRO A 355 -6.90 -20.81 -10.27
N VAL A 356 -5.80 -20.12 -9.96
CA VAL A 356 -5.74 -19.15 -8.84
C VAL A 356 -6.59 -17.91 -9.12
N VAL A 357 -6.56 -17.38 -10.35
CA VAL A 357 -7.40 -16.23 -10.74
C VAL A 357 -8.87 -16.58 -10.62
N VAL A 358 -9.30 -17.73 -11.14
CA VAL A 358 -10.70 -18.19 -11.09
C VAL A 358 -11.14 -18.43 -9.65
N ALA A 359 -10.36 -19.12 -8.83
CA ALA A 359 -10.67 -19.34 -7.42
C ALA A 359 -10.79 -18.01 -6.65
N ALA A 360 -9.90 -17.04 -6.91
CA ALA A 360 -9.99 -15.72 -6.31
C ALA A 360 -11.26 -14.96 -6.75
N LEU A 361 -11.67 -15.08 -8.01
CA LEU A 361 -12.90 -14.45 -8.52
C LEU A 361 -14.16 -15.11 -7.94
N HIS A 362 -14.16 -16.44 -7.75
CA HIS A 362 -15.23 -17.12 -7.02
C HIS A 362 -15.31 -16.63 -5.58
N ALA A 363 -14.19 -16.60 -4.86
CA ALA A 363 -14.13 -16.09 -3.50
C ALA A 363 -14.62 -14.62 -3.42
N ALA A 364 -14.27 -13.78 -4.41
CA ALA A 364 -14.69 -12.37 -4.45
C ALA A 364 -16.20 -12.18 -4.62
N HIS A 365 -16.86 -13.08 -5.36
CA HIS A 365 -18.30 -13.05 -5.63
C HIS A 365 -19.09 -13.96 -4.70
N ASP A 366 -18.45 -14.52 -3.69
CA ASP A 366 -19.15 -15.16 -2.58
C ASP A 366 -20.10 -14.14 -1.94
N PRO A 367 -21.40 -14.45 -1.77
CA PRO A 367 -22.37 -13.57 -1.13
C PRO A 367 -21.93 -13.07 0.24
N ARG A 368 -21.09 -13.84 0.96
CA ARG A 368 -20.48 -13.45 2.24
C ARG A 368 -19.55 -12.26 2.09
N ILE A 369 -18.77 -12.14 1.01
CA ILE A 369 -17.97 -10.94 0.76
C ILE A 369 -18.90 -9.75 0.53
N GLY A 370 -20.02 -9.96 -0.18
CA GLY A 370 -21.03 -8.93 -0.44
C GLY A 370 -20.49 -7.77 -1.27
N LEU A 371 -19.56 -8.08 -2.18
CA LEU A 371 -18.82 -7.09 -2.94
C LEU A 371 -19.72 -6.19 -3.79
N ASP A 372 -20.70 -6.79 -4.46
CA ASP A 372 -21.65 -6.10 -5.33
C ASP A 372 -22.63 -5.20 -4.56
N THR A 373 -22.79 -5.48 -3.27
CA THR A 373 -23.70 -4.77 -2.37
C THR A 373 -22.99 -3.73 -1.51
N PHE A 374 -21.65 -3.66 -1.55
CA PHE A 374 -20.90 -2.77 -0.68
C PHE A 374 -20.99 -1.32 -1.17
N ALA A 375 -21.71 -0.49 -0.40
CA ALA A 375 -21.87 0.95 -0.65
C ALA A 375 -21.04 1.82 0.32
N GLY A 376 -20.02 1.26 0.98
CA GLY A 376 -19.30 1.95 2.04
C GLY A 376 -18.33 3.03 1.54
N GLU A 377 -18.04 3.98 2.43
CA GLU A 377 -17.22 5.17 2.17
C GLU A 377 -15.71 4.92 2.33
N GLU A 378 -15.30 3.68 2.66
CA GLU A 378 -13.91 3.26 2.83
C GLU A 378 -13.27 2.74 1.54
N ASP A 379 -11.96 2.97 1.38
CA ASP A 379 -11.19 2.43 0.26
C ASP A 379 -10.87 0.94 0.48
N LEU A 380 -11.84 0.07 0.20
CA LEU A 380 -11.65 -1.38 0.35
C LEU A 380 -10.86 -2.00 -0.81
N PHE A 381 -9.94 -2.91 -0.49
CA PHE A 381 -9.11 -3.63 -1.46
C PHE A 381 -8.97 -5.11 -1.10
N PRO A 382 -8.80 -6.01 -2.09
CA PRO A 382 -8.52 -7.41 -1.82
C PRO A 382 -7.05 -7.63 -1.44
N ILE A 383 -6.81 -8.54 -0.50
CA ILE A 383 -5.55 -9.29 -0.31
C ILE A 383 -5.87 -10.76 -0.58
N VAL A 384 -5.00 -11.47 -1.31
CA VAL A 384 -5.23 -12.86 -1.68
C VAL A 384 -4.08 -13.72 -1.17
N ILE A 385 -4.39 -14.68 -0.31
CA ILE A 385 -3.42 -15.64 0.24
C ILE A 385 -3.60 -16.97 -0.46
N VAL A 386 -2.52 -17.48 -1.04
CA VAL A 386 -2.47 -18.77 -1.72
C VAL A 386 -1.73 -19.77 -0.86
N ASN A 387 -2.38 -20.91 -0.66
CA ASN A 387 -1.95 -21.99 0.18
C ASN A 387 -1.78 -23.28 -0.61
N GLY A 388 -0.95 -24.18 -0.10
CA GLY A 388 -0.73 -25.51 -0.64
C GLY A 388 0.24 -25.58 -1.82
N PRO A 389 0.35 -26.76 -2.46
CA PRO A 389 1.33 -27.04 -3.51
C PRO A 389 1.29 -26.07 -4.70
N ILE A 390 0.12 -25.52 -5.05
CA ILE A 390 -0.01 -24.64 -6.22
C ILE A 390 0.82 -23.36 -6.07
N GLY A 391 0.96 -22.83 -4.85
CA GLY A 391 1.76 -21.63 -4.60
C GLY A 391 3.21 -21.81 -5.03
N ARG A 392 3.80 -22.97 -4.69
CA ARG A 392 5.16 -23.35 -5.09
C ARG A 392 5.26 -23.65 -6.57
N HIS A 393 4.30 -24.39 -7.13
CA HIS A 393 4.25 -24.73 -8.56
C HIS A 393 4.27 -23.47 -9.44
N LEU A 394 3.51 -22.44 -9.05
CA LEU A 394 3.42 -21.18 -9.78
C LEU A 394 4.54 -20.18 -9.45
N GLY A 395 5.43 -20.49 -8.50
CA GLY A 395 6.48 -19.59 -8.05
C GLY A 395 5.92 -18.31 -7.41
N LEU A 396 4.80 -18.41 -6.69
CA LEU A 396 4.28 -17.30 -5.89
C LEU A 396 5.22 -17.03 -4.71
N ASN A 397 5.51 -15.75 -4.48
CA ASN A 397 6.40 -15.31 -3.41
C ASN A 397 5.64 -15.22 -2.08
N SER A 398 6.22 -15.84 -1.06
CA SER A 398 5.82 -15.77 0.34
C SER A 398 6.87 -15.11 1.24
N GLY A 399 8.07 -14.82 0.71
CA GLY A 399 9.24 -14.36 1.45
C GLY A 399 9.48 -12.85 1.34
N ARG A 400 10.75 -12.45 1.19
CA ARG A 400 11.14 -11.03 1.08
C ARG A 400 10.36 -10.36 -0.06
N GLY A 401 9.80 -9.19 0.23
CA GLY A 401 9.07 -8.41 -0.76
C GLY A 401 7.72 -8.98 -1.17
N ALA A 402 7.11 -9.90 -0.39
CA ALA A 402 5.86 -10.60 -0.75
C ALA A 402 4.74 -9.67 -1.26
N PHE A 403 4.50 -8.55 -0.59
CA PHE A 403 3.48 -7.56 -0.95
C PHE A 403 3.97 -6.49 -1.95
N GLY A 404 5.25 -6.54 -2.35
CA GLY A 404 5.85 -5.59 -3.27
C GLY A 404 5.77 -6.01 -4.75
N PRO A 405 6.01 -5.08 -5.68
CA PRO A 405 6.20 -5.41 -7.08
C PRO A 405 7.60 -6.02 -7.26
N GLY A 406 7.66 -7.21 -7.85
CA GLY A 406 8.93 -7.82 -8.28
C GLY A 406 8.86 -9.32 -8.54
N THR A 407 7.82 -10.01 -8.08
CA THR A 407 7.53 -11.39 -8.49
C THR A 407 6.46 -11.40 -9.56
N ARG A 408 6.77 -11.99 -10.72
CA ARG A 408 5.87 -12.04 -11.88
C ARG A 408 4.52 -12.67 -11.53
N SER A 409 4.52 -13.83 -10.86
CA SER A 409 3.29 -14.56 -10.55
C SER A 409 2.37 -13.75 -9.65
N ASN A 410 2.88 -13.20 -8.53
CA ASN A 410 2.11 -12.32 -7.64
C ASN A 410 1.52 -11.13 -8.41
N ALA A 411 2.36 -10.44 -9.19
CA ALA A 411 1.94 -9.22 -9.90
C ALA A 411 0.91 -9.50 -11.01
N SER A 412 1.10 -10.54 -11.81
CA SER A 412 0.21 -10.87 -12.94
C SER A 412 -1.14 -11.42 -12.48
N ILE A 413 -1.15 -12.40 -11.57
CA ILE A 413 -2.40 -12.92 -10.96
C ILE A 413 -3.15 -11.78 -10.27
N GLY A 414 -2.43 -10.97 -9.50
CA GLY A 414 -3.00 -9.86 -8.77
C GLY A 414 -3.62 -8.78 -9.65
N ARG A 415 -2.94 -8.47 -10.76
CA ARG A 415 -3.44 -7.55 -11.78
C ARG A 415 -4.64 -8.12 -12.53
N ALA A 416 -4.64 -9.42 -12.85
CA ALA A 416 -5.77 -10.08 -13.49
C ALA A 416 -7.04 -10.00 -12.62
N ILE A 417 -6.90 -10.31 -11.32
CA ILE A 417 -7.98 -10.19 -10.34
C ILE A 417 -8.46 -8.73 -10.25
N ALA A 418 -7.52 -7.77 -10.15
CA ALA A 418 -7.87 -6.35 -10.03
C ALA A 418 -8.65 -5.83 -11.26
N LEU A 419 -8.22 -6.23 -12.46
CA LEU A 419 -8.90 -5.86 -13.70
C LEU A 419 -10.28 -6.53 -13.83
N ALA A 420 -10.39 -7.81 -13.47
CA ALA A 420 -11.63 -8.57 -13.52
C ALA A 420 -12.67 -8.09 -12.50
N LEU A 421 -12.26 -7.71 -11.28
CA LEU A 421 -13.14 -7.07 -10.30
C LEU A 421 -13.56 -5.64 -10.70
N GLY A 422 -12.98 -5.12 -11.79
CA GLY A 422 -13.32 -3.84 -12.40
C GLY A 422 -12.65 -2.63 -11.74
N HIS A 423 -12.38 -1.63 -12.57
CA HIS A 423 -12.02 -0.25 -12.17
C HIS A 423 -13.18 0.50 -11.49
N ALA A 424 -14.35 -0.14 -11.40
CA ALA A 424 -15.63 0.49 -11.06
C ALA A 424 -16.02 0.36 -9.59
N ARG A 425 -15.11 -0.05 -8.70
CA ARG A 425 -15.29 0.30 -7.29
C ARG A 425 -15.04 1.80 -7.18
N ARG A 426 -16.12 2.57 -6.95
CA ARG A 426 -16.05 3.99 -6.70
C ARG A 426 -15.28 4.20 -5.39
N THR A 427 -13.98 4.32 -5.48
CA THR A 427 -13.15 4.79 -4.39
C THR A 427 -13.38 6.29 -4.30
N HIS A 428 -14.17 6.67 -3.31
CA HIS A 428 -14.51 8.07 -3.04
C HIS A 428 -13.39 8.76 -2.26
N GLY A 429 -12.51 7.99 -1.60
CA GLY A 429 -11.43 8.48 -0.76
C GLY A 429 -10.11 8.71 -1.50
N LEU A 430 -9.02 8.22 -0.91
CA LEU A 430 -7.66 8.33 -1.43
C LEU A 430 -7.33 7.20 -2.42
N GLY A 431 -8.09 6.11 -2.39
CA GLY A 431 -7.79 4.88 -3.12
C GLY A 431 -6.58 4.15 -2.54
N SER A 432 -6.20 3.03 -3.16
CA SER A 432 -5.10 2.20 -2.67
C SER A 432 -4.37 1.52 -3.82
N PRO A 433 -3.02 1.39 -3.78
CA PRO A 433 -2.29 0.69 -4.82
C PRO A 433 -2.59 -0.81 -4.88
N TYR A 434 -3.21 -1.38 -3.84
CA TYR A 434 -3.74 -2.74 -3.89
C TYR A 434 -4.81 -2.91 -5.00
N HIS A 435 -5.45 -1.82 -5.45
CA HIS A 435 -6.35 -1.87 -6.62
C HIS A 435 -5.62 -2.07 -7.96
N TYR A 436 -4.29 -2.07 -8.01
CA TYR A 436 -3.53 -2.47 -9.20
C TYR A 436 -3.13 -3.94 -9.19
N SER A 437 -3.01 -4.58 -8.02
CA SER A 437 -2.35 -5.89 -7.87
C SER A 437 -2.97 -6.85 -6.84
N SER A 438 -4.07 -6.50 -6.18
CA SER A 438 -4.84 -7.36 -5.25
C SER A 438 -4.05 -8.04 -4.12
N GLY A 439 -2.83 -7.58 -3.80
CA GLY A 439 -2.01 -8.10 -2.70
C GLY A 439 -1.82 -9.62 -2.72
N VAL A 440 -1.62 -10.24 -3.89
CA VAL A 440 -1.49 -11.70 -4.01
C VAL A 440 -0.16 -12.17 -3.43
N VAL A 441 -0.22 -13.13 -2.49
CA VAL A 441 0.94 -13.72 -1.81
C VAL A 441 0.72 -15.20 -1.57
N ALA A 442 1.82 -15.97 -1.52
CA ALA A 442 1.76 -17.33 -0.98
C ALA A 442 2.03 -17.30 0.53
N GLU A 443 1.57 -18.32 1.25
CA GLU A 443 2.05 -18.60 2.60
C GLU A 443 3.39 -19.37 2.58
N ALA A 444 4.30 -19.02 3.47
CA ALA A 444 5.60 -19.67 3.67
C ALA A 444 5.46 -20.90 4.58
N GLU A 445 4.69 -21.89 4.12
CA GLU A 445 4.30 -23.08 4.89
C GLU A 445 5.53 -23.85 5.43
N GLU A 446 6.59 -23.98 4.63
CA GLU A 446 7.82 -24.68 5.01
C GLU A 446 8.67 -23.94 6.04
N LEU A 447 8.46 -22.63 6.20
CA LEU A 447 9.15 -21.76 7.16
C LEU A 447 8.24 -21.38 8.33
N SER A 448 7.04 -21.95 8.40
CA SER A 448 6.09 -21.69 9.48
C SER A 448 6.32 -22.65 10.64
N PRO A 449 6.32 -22.18 11.91
CA PRO A 449 6.28 -23.06 13.08
C PRO A 449 4.89 -23.71 13.28
N TRP A 450 3.89 -23.31 12.49
CA TRP A 450 2.50 -23.77 12.60
C TRP A 450 2.00 -24.38 11.28
N PRO A 451 0.98 -25.25 11.32
CA PRO A 451 0.30 -25.71 10.11
C PRO A 451 -0.19 -24.55 9.23
N PRO A 452 -0.33 -24.74 7.91
CA PRO A 452 -0.79 -23.68 7.01
C PRO A 452 -2.13 -23.06 7.44
N LEU A 453 -2.36 -21.79 7.13
CA LEU A 453 -3.58 -21.05 7.47
C LEU A 453 -4.85 -21.78 7.01
N HIS A 454 -4.85 -22.33 5.78
CA HIS A 454 -6.02 -23.04 5.26
C HIS A 454 -6.45 -24.25 6.11
N THR A 455 -5.53 -24.89 6.83
CA THR A 455 -5.86 -26.03 7.71
C THR A 455 -6.67 -25.60 8.92
N GLU A 456 -6.44 -24.40 9.42
CA GLU A 456 -7.24 -23.79 10.48
C GLU A 456 -8.60 -23.32 9.98
N LEU A 457 -8.66 -22.94 8.70
CA LEU A 457 -9.92 -22.65 8.00
C LEU A 457 -10.71 -23.92 7.64
N GLY A 458 -10.25 -25.10 8.07
CA GLY A 458 -10.98 -26.36 7.92
C GLY A 458 -10.70 -27.14 6.63
N PHE A 459 -9.68 -26.76 5.86
CA PHE A 459 -9.28 -27.46 4.63
C PHE A 459 -8.16 -28.48 4.88
N ASP A 460 -8.05 -29.49 4.02
CA ASP A 460 -7.04 -30.53 4.16
C ASP A 460 -5.63 -29.99 3.83
N ALA A 461 -4.62 -30.40 4.60
CA ALA A 461 -3.23 -29.94 4.42
C ALA A 461 -2.61 -30.26 3.04
N GLY A 462 -3.20 -31.20 2.29
CA GLY A 462 -2.78 -31.54 0.93
C GLY A 462 -3.44 -30.69 -0.16
N GLN A 463 -4.49 -29.93 0.18
CA GLN A 463 -5.23 -29.11 -0.76
C GLN A 463 -4.50 -27.80 -1.04
N SER A 464 -4.70 -27.29 -2.26
CA SER A 464 -4.38 -25.90 -2.55
C SER A 464 -5.63 -25.06 -2.37
N THR A 465 -5.49 -23.88 -1.76
CA THR A 465 -6.62 -22.97 -1.55
C THR A 465 -6.24 -21.53 -1.87
N VAL A 466 -7.26 -20.74 -2.19
CA VAL A 466 -7.18 -19.28 -2.30
C VAL A 466 -8.10 -18.68 -1.24
N THR A 467 -7.52 -17.92 -0.32
CA THR A 467 -8.28 -17.10 0.63
C THR A 467 -8.25 -15.65 0.16
N LEU A 468 -9.42 -15.09 -0.18
CA LEU A 468 -9.58 -13.68 -0.48
C LEU A 468 -10.04 -12.94 0.79
N LEU A 469 -9.30 -11.90 1.14
CA LEU A 469 -9.60 -10.99 2.24
C LEU A 469 -10.05 -9.64 1.67
N LEU A 470 -11.25 -9.19 2.01
CA LEU A 470 -11.67 -7.82 1.72
C LEU A 470 -11.19 -6.91 2.86
N CYS A 471 -10.15 -6.13 2.60
CA CYS A 471 -9.48 -5.29 3.58
C CYS A 471 -9.83 -3.82 3.38
N ALA A 472 -9.82 -3.03 4.46
CA ALA A 472 -9.88 -1.56 4.38
C ALA A 472 -8.51 -0.91 4.52
N GLN A 473 -7.59 -1.58 5.22
CA GLN A 473 -6.36 -0.97 5.71
C GLN A 473 -5.28 -2.03 5.83
N SER A 474 -4.04 -1.63 5.58
CA SER A 474 -2.85 -2.41 5.88
C SER A 474 -1.81 -1.53 6.56
N ARG A 475 -1.02 -2.12 7.44
CA ARG A 475 0.02 -1.45 8.21
C ARG A 475 1.24 -2.34 8.26
N GLN A 476 2.42 -1.72 8.25
CA GLN A 476 3.65 -2.44 8.56
C GLN A 476 4.19 -1.97 9.90
N THR A 477 4.47 -2.95 10.74
CA THR A 477 4.90 -2.76 12.12
C THR A 477 6.24 -3.42 12.30
N THR A 478 7.14 -2.72 12.98
CA THR A 478 8.50 -3.18 13.20
C THR A 478 8.84 -3.25 14.67
N ASN A 479 9.58 -4.29 15.03
CA ASN A 479 10.24 -4.35 16.31
C ASN A 479 11.54 -5.16 16.19
N ILE A 480 12.63 -4.45 15.93
CA ILE A 480 13.98 -5.02 15.93
C ILE A 480 14.69 -4.88 17.28
N ALA A 481 14.01 -4.30 18.27
CA ALA A 481 14.60 -3.99 19.58
C ALA A 481 14.47 -5.16 20.58
N THR A 482 13.67 -6.17 20.25
CA THR A 482 13.46 -7.34 21.08
C THR A 482 13.35 -8.61 20.23
N VAL A 483 13.68 -9.74 20.83
CA VAL A 483 13.41 -11.09 20.32
C VAL A 483 12.39 -11.82 21.21
N ASP A 484 11.90 -11.14 22.25
CA ASP A 484 10.86 -11.65 23.13
C ASP A 484 9.50 -11.63 22.41
N ALA A 485 8.79 -12.76 22.49
CA ALA A 485 7.51 -12.97 21.83
C ALA A 485 6.44 -11.97 22.31
N GLU A 486 6.30 -11.73 23.61
CA GLU A 486 5.31 -10.78 24.11
C GLU A 486 5.65 -9.36 23.67
N GLY A 487 6.92 -8.96 23.73
CA GLY A 487 7.35 -7.64 23.24
C GLY A 487 7.01 -7.42 21.77
N ILE A 488 7.20 -8.43 20.93
CA ILE A 488 6.80 -8.40 19.51
C ILE A 488 5.29 -8.26 19.38
N LEU A 489 4.53 -9.15 20.02
CA LEU A 489 3.06 -9.17 19.94
C LEU A 489 2.43 -7.90 20.49
N ARG A 490 2.97 -7.31 21.57
CA ARG A 490 2.52 -6.01 22.11
C ARG A 490 2.73 -4.87 21.12
N THR A 491 3.79 -4.93 20.32
CA THR A 491 4.05 -3.91 19.30
C THR A 491 3.03 -4.02 18.16
N LEU A 492 2.71 -5.24 17.74
CA LEU A 492 1.63 -5.50 16.77
C LEU A 492 0.27 -5.11 17.34
N ALA A 493 0.03 -5.40 18.62
CA ALA A 493 -1.22 -5.09 19.28
C ALA A 493 -1.45 -3.57 19.39
N ASP A 494 -0.43 -2.81 19.78
CA ASP A 494 -0.51 -1.35 19.80
C ASP A 494 -0.86 -0.76 18.43
N ASP A 495 -0.29 -1.33 17.36
CA ASP A 495 -0.56 -0.92 15.99
C ASP A 495 -1.99 -1.22 15.54
N MET A 496 -2.48 -2.43 15.84
CA MET A 496 -3.87 -2.83 15.56
C MET A 496 -4.89 -2.12 16.44
N SER A 497 -4.47 -1.58 17.58
CA SER A 497 -5.31 -0.83 18.51
C SER A 497 -5.53 0.63 18.10
N SER A 498 -5.05 1.04 16.92
CA SER A 498 -5.30 2.39 16.41
C SER A 498 -6.80 2.74 16.46
N PRO A 499 -7.17 3.92 17.02
CA PRO A 499 -8.56 4.32 17.27
C PRO A 499 -9.51 4.22 16.07
N GLN A 500 -9.00 4.33 14.85
CA GLN A 500 -9.80 4.19 13.65
C GLN A 500 -10.41 2.79 13.42
N ASN A 501 -9.92 1.77 14.11
CA ASN A 501 -10.51 0.44 14.04
C ASN A 501 -11.86 0.35 14.78
N TYR A 502 -12.28 1.41 15.47
CA TYR A 502 -13.59 1.59 16.12
C TYR A 502 -14.57 2.45 15.29
N ASP A 503 -14.24 2.79 14.04
CA ASP A 503 -15.14 3.51 13.14
C ASP A 503 -16.32 2.61 12.69
N SER A 504 -17.47 3.18 12.29
CA SER A 504 -18.79 2.56 12.03
C SER A 504 -18.83 1.24 11.23
N LEU A 505 -17.79 0.89 10.48
CA LEU A 505 -17.68 -0.37 9.73
C LEU A 505 -16.90 -1.47 10.49
N GLY A 506 -16.38 -1.18 11.69
CA GLY A 506 -15.73 -2.12 12.60
C GLY A 506 -15.87 -1.70 14.07
N GLY A 507 -16.04 -2.66 14.98
CA GLY A 507 -16.10 -2.36 16.42
C GLY A 507 -17.49 -2.07 16.99
N SER A 508 -18.57 -2.43 16.28
CA SER A 508 -19.86 -2.68 16.94
C SER A 508 -19.87 -4.10 17.53
N PHE A 509 -20.59 -4.32 18.64
CA PHE A 509 -20.76 -5.64 19.26
C PHE A 509 -21.31 -6.71 18.29
N GLU A 510 -22.01 -6.28 17.23
CA GLU A 510 -22.65 -7.13 16.23
C GLU A 510 -21.69 -7.59 15.12
N HIS A 511 -20.60 -6.85 14.86
CA HIS A 511 -19.61 -7.16 13.83
C HIS A 511 -18.17 -6.91 14.33
N PRO A 512 -17.55 -7.88 15.04
CA PRO A 512 -16.18 -7.73 15.54
C PRO A 512 -15.18 -7.57 14.40
N THR A 513 -14.20 -6.68 14.59
CA THR A 513 -13.16 -6.40 13.59
C THR A 513 -12.27 -7.62 13.39
N MET A 514 -12.02 -8.06 12.16
CA MET A 514 -11.02 -9.10 11.90
C MET A 514 -9.68 -8.50 11.45
N PHE A 515 -8.60 -9.24 11.66
CA PHE A 515 -7.26 -8.85 11.26
C PHE A 515 -6.52 -9.99 10.57
N LEU A 516 -5.89 -9.69 9.44
CA LEU A 516 -4.74 -10.47 8.97
C LEU A 516 -3.53 -10.07 9.83
N VAL A 517 -2.80 -11.05 10.34
CA VAL A 517 -1.51 -10.90 11.01
C VAL A 517 -0.47 -11.69 10.22
N ALA A 518 0.15 -11.03 9.24
CA ALA A 518 1.17 -11.60 8.37
C ALA A 518 2.55 -11.45 9.05
N LEU A 519 3.05 -12.55 9.62
CA LEU A 519 4.28 -12.58 10.43
C LEU A 519 5.50 -12.92 9.59
N CYS A 520 6.52 -12.07 9.68
CA CYS A 520 7.81 -12.30 9.05
C CYS A 520 8.56 -13.52 9.61
N ASP A 521 9.58 -13.97 8.89
CA ASP A 521 10.37 -15.16 9.25
C ASP A 521 11.02 -15.03 10.63
N ASP A 522 11.67 -13.91 10.95
CA ASP A 522 12.36 -13.73 12.24
C ASP A 522 11.37 -13.82 13.42
N PHE A 523 10.21 -13.15 13.33
CA PHE A 523 9.20 -13.19 14.40
C PHE A 523 8.60 -14.58 14.58
N ARG A 524 8.33 -15.28 13.46
CA ARG A 524 7.90 -16.69 13.50
C ARG A 524 8.92 -17.58 14.19
N ARG A 525 10.21 -17.41 13.90
CA ARG A 525 11.29 -18.16 14.55
C ARG A 525 11.36 -17.88 16.05
N TYR A 526 11.24 -16.63 16.47
CA TYR A 526 11.24 -16.26 17.89
C TYR A 526 10.02 -16.82 18.63
N LEU A 527 8.83 -16.71 18.04
CA LEU A 527 7.59 -17.29 18.58
C LEU A 527 7.68 -18.82 18.69
N GLY A 528 8.15 -19.48 17.64
CA GLY A 528 8.34 -20.93 17.62
C GLY A 528 9.36 -21.40 18.67
N ALA A 529 10.51 -20.72 18.78
CA ALA A 529 11.51 -21.01 19.80
C ALA A 529 10.99 -20.78 21.23
N GLY A 530 10.08 -19.82 21.41
CA GLY A 530 9.39 -19.55 22.66
C GLY A 530 8.19 -20.48 22.94
N GLY A 531 7.92 -21.47 22.08
CA GLY A 531 6.81 -22.42 22.23
C GLY A 531 5.42 -21.78 22.07
N TRP A 532 5.31 -20.68 21.32
CA TRP A 532 4.01 -20.06 21.05
C TRP A 532 3.28 -20.83 19.95
N SER A 533 2.11 -21.37 20.28
CA SER A 533 1.17 -21.87 19.28
C SER A 533 0.43 -20.70 18.63
N ARG A 534 -0.23 -20.95 17.49
CA ARG A 534 -1.05 -19.93 16.81
C ARG A 534 -2.21 -19.48 17.71
N GLU A 535 -2.86 -20.42 18.38
CA GLU A 535 -3.98 -20.16 19.30
C GLU A 535 -3.53 -19.27 20.47
N ARG A 536 -2.31 -19.50 20.98
CA ARG A 536 -1.73 -18.64 22.04
C ARG A 536 -1.47 -17.23 21.55
N VAL A 537 -0.98 -17.07 20.31
CA VAL A 537 -0.82 -15.75 19.67
C VAL A 537 -2.17 -15.04 19.56
N GLN A 538 -3.18 -15.72 19.03
CA GLN A 538 -4.54 -15.20 18.87
C GLN A 538 -5.16 -14.78 20.21
N GLN A 539 -5.02 -15.63 21.24
CA GLN A 539 -5.52 -15.33 22.58
C GLN A 539 -4.84 -14.08 23.17
N PHE A 540 -3.51 -14.01 23.10
CA PHE A 540 -2.77 -12.85 23.59
C PHE A 540 -3.16 -11.57 22.86
N LEU A 541 -3.33 -11.63 21.54
CA LEU A 541 -3.77 -10.47 20.75
C LEU A 541 -5.21 -10.06 21.12
N ALA A 542 -6.13 -10.99 21.35
CA ALA A 542 -7.49 -10.65 21.78
C ALA A 542 -7.53 -9.93 23.14
N GLU A 543 -6.62 -10.29 24.05
CA GLU A 543 -6.51 -9.66 25.37
C GLU A 543 -5.83 -8.29 25.33
N THR A 544 -5.01 -8.01 24.31
CA THR A 544 -4.15 -6.82 24.26
C THR A 544 -4.54 -5.81 23.18
N VAL A 545 -5.27 -6.24 22.15
CA VAL A 545 -5.72 -5.38 21.05
C VAL A 545 -7.00 -4.65 21.47
N GLY A 546 -6.81 -3.41 21.90
CA GLY A 546 -7.88 -2.53 22.30
C GLY A 546 -7.36 -1.22 22.89
N ARG A 547 -8.29 -0.39 23.32
CA ARG A 547 -8.06 0.92 23.92
C ARG A 547 -9.02 1.11 25.08
N THR A 548 -8.72 2.08 25.94
CA THR A 548 -9.67 2.48 26.97
C THR A 548 -10.87 3.20 26.34
N ALA A 549 -12.04 3.15 26.99
CA ALA A 549 -13.22 3.87 26.52
C ALA A 549 -12.94 5.38 26.41
N GLY A 550 -12.13 5.93 27.32
CA GLY A 550 -11.69 7.32 27.29
C GLY A 550 -10.87 7.64 26.04
N ASP A 551 -9.89 6.81 25.68
CA ASP A 551 -9.07 7.00 24.48
C ASP A 551 -9.93 7.04 23.20
N ILE A 552 -10.91 6.12 23.10
CA ILE A 552 -11.86 6.00 22.00
C ILE A 552 -12.74 7.24 21.88
N ARG A 553 -13.37 7.68 23.00
CA ARG A 553 -14.18 8.91 23.07
C ARG A 553 -13.37 10.14 22.70
N SER A 554 -12.11 10.19 23.12
CA SER A 554 -11.22 11.31 22.88
C SER A 554 -10.90 11.53 21.38
N CYS A 555 -11.09 10.47 20.57
CA CYS A 555 -11.00 10.51 19.11
C CYS A 555 -12.38 10.57 18.43
N GLY A 556 -13.47 10.80 19.18
CA GLY A 556 -14.81 10.97 18.64
C GLY A 556 -15.49 9.69 18.14
N TYR A 557 -14.98 8.51 18.49
CA TYR A 557 -15.63 7.23 18.16
C TYR A 557 -16.68 6.85 19.21
N ARG A 558 -17.62 6.00 18.82
CA ARG A 558 -18.68 5.52 19.72
C ARG A 558 -18.14 4.40 20.61
N VAL A 559 -18.55 4.44 21.86
CA VAL A 559 -18.34 3.39 22.85
C VAL A 559 -19.61 3.31 23.69
N ASP A 560 -19.86 2.15 24.31
CA ASP A 560 -20.99 2.00 25.24
C ASP A 560 -20.95 3.10 26.31
N THR A 561 -22.10 3.74 26.52
CA THR A 561 -22.29 4.81 27.50
C THR A 561 -22.17 4.33 28.95
N GLN A 562 -22.26 3.02 29.19
CA GLN A 562 -22.13 2.44 30.53
C GLN A 562 -20.67 2.26 30.98
N LEU A 563 -19.71 2.35 30.07
CA LEU A 563 -18.29 2.16 30.38
C LEU A 563 -17.66 3.45 30.92
N ASP A 564 -16.86 3.33 31.98
CA ASP A 564 -16.02 4.42 32.47
C ASP A 564 -14.80 4.62 31.57
N ASP A 565 -14.20 5.82 31.59
CA ASP A 565 -13.06 6.14 30.70
C ASP A 565 -11.87 5.20 30.86
N ALA A 566 -11.71 4.56 32.03
CA ALA A 566 -10.64 3.62 32.31
C ALA A 566 -10.91 2.19 31.81
N ASP A 567 -12.16 1.87 31.43
CA ASP A 567 -12.54 0.52 31.02
C ASP A 567 -11.90 0.15 29.67
N PHE A 568 -11.36 -1.07 29.60
CA PHE A 568 -10.74 -1.58 28.39
C PHE A 568 -11.78 -2.12 27.41
N VAL A 569 -11.68 -1.69 26.16
CA VAL A 569 -12.58 -2.09 25.07
C VAL A 569 -11.80 -2.89 24.04
N PRO A 570 -11.93 -4.23 24.01
CA PRO A 570 -11.27 -5.06 23.01
C PRO A 570 -11.86 -4.80 21.62
N LEU A 571 -11.04 -4.86 20.58
CA LEU A 571 -11.51 -4.73 19.19
C LEU A 571 -12.13 -6.02 18.64
N THR A 572 -11.67 -7.17 19.13
CA THR A 572 -12.07 -8.47 18.58
C THR A 572 -11.82 -9.63 19.54
N ARG A 573 -12.25 -10.82 19.14
CA ARG A 573 -12.10 -12.10 19.83
C ARG A 573 -10.89 -12.87 19.28
N PRO A 574 -10.42 -13.94 19.94
CA PRO A 574 -9.26 -14.72 19.47
C PRO A 574 -9.39 -15.20 18.01
N ASN A 575 -10.56 -15.69 17.60
CA ASN A 575 -10.82 -16.12 16.22
C ASN A 575 -10.94 -14.97 15.21
N GLY A 576 -10.81 -13.72 15.66
CA GLY A 576 -10.76 -12.54 14.79
C GLY A 576 -9.38 -12.28 14.17
N PHE A 577 -8.36 -13.11 14.47
CA PHE A 577 -7.01 -12.95 13.94
C PHE A 577 -6.62 -14.10 13.01
N LEU A 578 -6.47 -13.82 11.72
CA LEU A 578 -5.91 -14.72 10.72
C LEU A 578 -4.39 -14.61 10.74
N VAL A 579 -3.71 -15.53 11.41
CA VAL A 579 -2.25 -15.50 11.57
C VAL A 579 -1.58 -16.30 10.44
N ALA A 580 -0.91 -15.60 9.54
CA ALA A 580 -0.31 -16.19 8.34
C ALA A 580 1.21 -16.02 8.30
N ALA A 581 1.91 -17.05 7.82
CA ALA A 581 3.35 -17.04 7.64
C ALA A 581 3.74 -16.35 6.32
N ILE A 582 3.95 -15.04 6.33
CA ILE A 582 4.23 -14.25 5.11
C ILE A 582 5.33 -13.23 5.42
N GLY A 583 6.26 -13.06 4.50
CA GLY A 583 7.39 -12.15 4.62
C GLY A 583 8.70 -12.89 4.90
N GLY A 584 9.79 -12.28 4.47
CA GLY A 584 11.14 -12.82 4.66
C GLY A 584 11.73 -12.54 6.03
N SER A 585 13.05 -12.65 6.14
CA SER A 585 13.79 -12.27 7.34
C SER A 585 13.87 -10.74 7.52
N GLY A 586 13.97 -10.31 8.77
CA GLY A 586 13.88 -8.93 9.26
C GLY A 586 12.76 -8.78 10.29
N GLY A 587 12.76 -7.66 11.04
CA GLY A 587 11.82 -7.44 12.14
C GLY A 587 10.55 -6.66 11.76
N HIS A 588 9.98 -6.87 10.58
CA HIS A 588 8.80 -6.15 10.09
C HIS A 588 7.69 -7.13 9.72
N SER A 589 6.48 -6.94 10.24
CA SER A 589 5.28 -7.72 9.89
C SER A 589 4.18 -6.81 9.35
N LEU A 590 3.22 -7.39 8.63
CA LEU A 590 2.07 -6.65 8.10
C LEU A 590 0.80 -7.05 8.85
N THR A 591 0.00 -6.08 9.25
CA THR A 591 -1.37 -6.30 9.71
C THR A 591 -2.34 -5.64 8.75
N ALA A 592 -3.53 -6.21 8.57
CA ALA A 592 -4.57 -5.60 7.76
C ALA A 592 -5.93 -5.79 8.42
N ARG A 593 -6.75 -4.74 8.46
CA ARG A 593 -8.14 -4.85 8.92
C ARG A 593 -8.95 -5.56 7.84
N VAL A 594 -9.49 -6.72 8.20
CA VAL A 594 -10.31 -7.57 7.34
C VAL A 594 -11.76 -7.35 7.70
N LEU A 595 -12.58 -6.98 6.71
CA LEU A 595 -14.02 -6.87 6.90
C LEU A 595 -14.65 -8.25 6.76
N ARG A 596 -14.29 -8.95 5.68
CA ARG A 596 -14.84 -10.25 5.31
C ARG A 596 -13.80 -11.07 4.56
N HIS A 597 -13.92 -12.39 4.59
CA HIS A 597 -13.09 -13.27 3.80
C HIS A 597 -13.90 -14.44 3.23
N SER A 598 -13.38 -15.06 2.18
CA SER A 598 -13.88 -16.30 1.62
C SER A 598 -12.70 -17.12 1.11
N THR A 599 -12.82 -18.44 1.20
CA THR A 599 -11.77 -19.38 0.82
C THR A 599 -12.33 -20.41 -0.15
N GLU A 600 -11.62 -20.58 -1.26
CA GLU A 600 -11.95 -21.52 -2.34
C GLU A 600 -10.83 -22.55 -2.50
N VAL A 601 -11.20 -23.79 -2.80
CA VAL A 601 -10.25 -24.84 -3.18
C VAL A 601 -9.78 -24.61 -4.60
N VAL A 602 -8.50 -24.88 -4.87
CA VAL A 602 -7.93 -24.81 -6.22
C VAL A 602 -7.56 -26.20 -6.71
N ASP A 603 -8.20 -26.62 -7.79
CA ASP A 603 -7.82 -27.82 -8.53
C ASP A 603 -6.80 -27.47 -9.62
N ASP A 604 -5.66 -28.17 -9.63
CA ASP A 604 -4.56 -27.98 -10.61
C ASP A 604 -4.89 -28.61 -12.00
N GLY A 605 -6.07 -29.23 -12.12
CA GLY A 605 -6.58 -29.85 -13.34
C GLY A 605 -7.32 -28.89 -14.27
N THR A 606 -8.24 -29.43 -15.09
CA THR A 606 -9.19 -28.61 -15.85
C THR A 606 -10.09 -27.87 -14.85
N ILE A 607 -10.21 -26.55 -15.00
CA ILE A 607 -11.01 -25.76 -14.06
C ILE A 607 -12.49 -26.07 -14.30
N HIS A 608 -13.17 -26.61 -13.29
CA HIS A 608 -14.60 -26.95 -13.27
C HIS A 608 -15.35 -26.06 -12.26
N SER A 609 -16.69 -26.04 -12.31
CA SER A 609 -17.54 -25.37 -11.31
C SER A 609 -17.16 -25.81 -9.88
N PRO A 610 -17.20 -24.91 -8.88
CA PRO A 610 -16.67 -25.18 -7.55
C PRO A 610 -17.39 -26.36 -6.87
N THR A 611 -16.63 -27.28 -6.30
CA THR A 611 -17.09 -28.26 -5.31
C THR A 611 -17.20 -27.56 -3.96
N SER A 612 -18.41 -27.07 -3.64
CA SER A 612 -18.88 -26.58 -2.33
C SER A 612 -17.85 -25.80 -1.49
N ALA A 613 -18.03 -24.47 -1.38
CA ALA A 613 -17.39 -23.66 -0.36
C ALA A 613 -17.61 -24.29 1.03
N ALA A 614 -16.51 -24.55 1.76
CA ALA A 614 -16.61 -25.06 3.12
C ALA A 614 -16.97 -23.93 4.09
N THR A 615 -17.86 -24.27 5.03
CA THR A 615 -18.52 -23.39 5.99
C THR A 615 -17.68 -23.21 7.25
N LEU A 616 -17.25 -21.99 7.57
CA LEU A 616 -16.93 -21.54 8.93
C LEU A 616 -17.35 -20.08 9.11
#